data_AF-A0A518AVT4-F1
#
_entry.id   AF-A0A518AVT4-F1
#
_cell.length_a   1.000
_cell.length_b   1.000
_cell.length_c   1.000
_cell.angle_alpha   90.00
_cell.angle_beta   90.00
_cell.angle_gamma   90.00
#
_symmetry.space_group_name_H-M   'P 1'
#
loop_
_entity.id
_entity.type
_entity.pdbx_description
1 polymer ?
#
loop_
_entity_poly.entity_id
_entity_poly.type
_entity_poly.pdbx_seq_one_letter_code
_entity_poly.pdbx_strand_id
1 'polypeptide(L)'
;MLMRGVFLSLIIAVATAQQLSAQTLVHLWSFDEAITDFQETFADSSGNGHTGTGAAAIREGLYGNAAYFYAGGDFAGDGIDFYDDNPETSVLPTGADDNWSMNVWVKVDESIPTLNYLAGFGIRGAPSGTEGTDFASRAIVNISEGYRLWGSHIDARSNTAFAADSEWHMYTATYDDVSTAIKVYVDGSHRGEFLLSSDEAKDWVDASAEVHVGNPAPAWNGGTGINEGGTDTFEGYLDEFAIWDGALTDDQITALYRFNDIDIAFARADLDRSGVIDSADWDIFAANGYADLTALTALEAALAGDLDGDFDNDRDDFNLFKSDYIAANGLDAFEALGAVAVPEPSSVLLLGLAGLAFAAIRKR
;
A
#
# COMPACT_ATOMS: atom_id res chain seq x y z
N MET A 1 26.52 -37.71 50.83
CA MET A 1 25.83 -36.50 51.31
C MET A 1 26.05 -35.44 50.25
N LEU A 2 24.98 -35.05 49.54
CA LEU A 2 24.75 -33.91 48.63
C LEU A 2 25.94 -33.38 47.78
N MET A 3 25.81 -33.17 46.45
CA MET A 3 24.84 -32.25 45.85
C MET A 3 24.73 -32.51 44.34
N ARG A 4 23.50 -32.59 43.83
CA ARG A 4 23.14 -32.49 42.40
C ARG A 4 23.23 -31.01 42.00
N GLY A 5 24.06 -30.67 41.02
CA GLY A 5 24.02 -29.39 40.34
C GLY A 5 23.09 -29.48 39.13
N VAL A 6 21.92 -28.84 39.22
CA VAL A 6 21.01 -28.61 38.10
C VAL A 6 21.54 -27.38 37.36
N PHE A 7 22.00 -27.55 36.12
CA PHE A 7 22.22 -26.44 35.20
C PHE A 7 20.86 -26.02 34.65
N LEU A 8 20.39 -24.85 35.09
CA LEU A 8 19.25 -24.17 34.50
C LEU A 8 19.77 -23.40 33.29
N SER A 9 19.53 -23.92 32.08
CA SER A 9 19.77 -23.17 30.84
C SER A 9 18.70 -22.10 30.71
N LEU A 10 19.10 -20.85 30.91
CA LEU A 10 18.30 -19.67 30.61
C LEU A 10 18.28 -19.49 29.08
N ILE A 11 17.21 -19.92 28.43
CA ILE A 11 16.93 -19.56 27.03
C ILE A 11 16.31 -18.16 27.09
N ILE A 12 17.12 -17.13 26.86
CA ILE A 12 16.61 -15.80 26.52
C ILE A 12 16.14 -15.90 25.07
N ALA A 13 14.83 -15.97 24.86
CA ALA A 13 14.25 -15.70 23.57
C ALA A 13 14.45 -14.21 23.28
N VAL A 14 15.44 -13.89 22.45
CA VAL A 14 15.54 -12.56 21.85
C VAL A 14 14.47 -12.54 20.76
N ALA A 15 13.30 -11.99 21.07
CA ALA A 15 12.40 -11.53 20.04
C ALA A 15 13.12 -10.36 19.35
N THR A 16 13.60 -10.57 18.14
CA THR A 16 14.07 -9.49 17.27
C THR A 16 12.86 -8.66 16.91
N ALA A 17 12.70 -7.49 17.52
CA ALA A 17 11.91 -6.43 16.92
C ALA A 17 12.57 -6.14 15.57
N GLN A 18 11.93 -6.56 14.47
CA GLN A 18 12.24 -5.99 13.17
C GLN A 18 11.87 -4.52 13.30
N GLN A 19 12.89 -3.67 13.40
CA GLN A 19 12.69 -2.25 13.18
C GLN A 19 12.28 -2.12 11.72
N LEU A 20 10.98 -1.88 11.48
CA LEU A 20 10.48 -1.49 10.16
C LEU A 20 11.44 -0.40 9.66
N SER A 21 12.11 -0.62 8.53
CA SER A 21 12.77 0.51 7.87
C SER A 21 11.67 1.49 7.53
N ALA A 22 11.78 2.74 7.98
CA ALA A 22 10.79 3.76 7.66
C ALA A 22 10.66 3.86 6.12
N GLN A 23 9.51 3.45 5.59
CA GLN A 23 9.20 3.65 4.18
C GLN A 23 8.96 5.14 3.96
N THR A 24 9.53 5.70 2.89
CA THR A 24 9.40 7.12 2.58
C THR A 24 8.66 7.28 1.27
N LEU A 25 7.60 8.10 1.25
CA LEU A 25 6.91 8.45 0.00
C LEU A 25 7.83 9.35 -0.83
N VAL A 26 8.16 8.90 -2.04
CA VAL A 26 9.10 9.59 -2.93
C VAL A 26 8.45 10.11 -4.20
N HIS A 27 7.24 9.65 -4.51
CA HIS A 27 6.49 10.08 -5.68
C HIS A 27 5.00 9.90 -5.43
N LEU A 28 4.18 10.90 -5.80
CA LEU A 28 2.74 10.79 -5.77
C LEU A 28 2.09 11.65 -6.87
N TRP A 29 1.42 11.02 -7.81
CA TRP A 29 0.47 11.69 -8.70
C TRP A 29 -0.96 11.30 -8.31
N SER A 30 -1.65 12.20 -7.61
CA SER A 30 -3.05 12.04 -7.22
C SER A 30 -4.03 12.49 -8.31
N PHE A 31 -3.56 13.24 -9.32
CA PHE A 31 -4.37 13.74 -10.44
C PHE A 31 -5.55 14.64 -10.04
N ASP A 32 -5.43 15.34 -8.89
CA ASP A 32 -6.44 16.23 -8.32
C ASP A 32 -6.55 17.62 -8.97
N GLU A 33 -5.90 17.82 -10.12
CA GLU A 33 -6.06 19.07 -10.85
C GLU A 33 -7.52 19.32 -11.27
N ALA A 34 -7.83 20.53 -11.70
CA ALA A 34 -9.19 20.84 -12.14
C ALA A 34 -9.60 19.96 -13.33
N ILE A 35 -10.82 19.41 -13.28
CA ILE A 35 -11.44 18.65 -14.37
C ILE A 35 -11.27 19.39 -15.70
N THR A 36 -10.66 18.70 -16.65
CA THR A 36 -10.33 19.22 -17.98
C THR A 36 -10.32 18.08 -18.99
N ASP A 37 -10.65 18.38 -20.24
CA ASP A 37 -10.53 17.41 -21.34
C ASP A 37 -9.07 17.15 -21.73
N PHE A 38 -8.15 18.00 -21.26
CA PHE A 38 -6.73 17.89 -21.56
C PHE A 38 -5.89 18.62 -20.51
N GLN A 39 -4.87 17.93 -20.01
CA GLN A 39 -3.88 18.40 -19.05
C GLN A 39 -2.48 18.00 -19.53
N GLU A 40 -1.54 18.94 -19.49
CA GLU A 40 -0.15 18.70 -19.94
C GLU A 40 0.83 18.49 -18.78
N THR A 41 0.46 18.89 -17.57
CA THR A 41 1.33 18.88 -16.40
C THR A 41 0.61 18.31 -15.19
N PHE A 42 1.25 17.41 -14.47
CA PHE A 42 0.66 16.65 -13.37
C PHE A 42 1.52 16.84 -12.13
N ALA A 43 0.95 17.42 -11.08
CA ALA A 43 1.68 17.78 -9.89
C ALA A 43 2.12 16.54 -9.11
N ASP A 44 3.36 16.57 -8.62
CA ASP A 44 3.82 15.61 -7.62
C ASP A 44 3.45 16.10 -6.23
N SER A 45 2.49 15.40 -5.63
CA SER A 45 1.96 15.66 -4.30
C SER A 45 2.84 15.10 -3.17
N SER A 46 3.90 14.33 -3.49
CA SER A 46 4.85 13.83 -2.48
C SER A 46 5.75 14.93 -1.90
N GLY A 47 5.85 16.06 -2.59
CA GLY A 47 6.71 17.19 -2.20
C GLY A 47 8.15 17.09 -2.72
N ASN A 48 8.50 16.08 -3.51
CA ASN A 48 9.83 15.91 -4.10
C ASN A 48 10.00 16.64 -5.43
N GLY A 49 8.91 17.15 -6.01
CA GLY A 49 8.94 17.99 -7.21
C GLY A 49 9.00 17.18 -8.50
N HIS A 50 8.59 15.91 -8.47
CA HIS A 50 8.53 15.01 -9.62
C HIS A 50 7.32 15.30 -10.54
N THR A 51 7.15 16.56 -10.93
CA THR A 51 6.01 16.99 -11.77
C THR A 51 6.05 16.28 -13.12
N GLY A 52 4.99 15.54 -13.42
CA GLY A 52 4.83 14.83 -14.68
C GLY A 52 4.46 15.77 -15.82
N THR A 53 4.84 15.39 -17.03
CA THR A 53 4.43 16.00 -18.30
C THR A 53 3.85 14.94 -19.21
N GLY A 54 2.78 15.24 -19.93
CA GLY A 54 2.12 14.22 -20.74
C GLY A 54 0.81 14.70 -21.33
N ALA A 55 -0.09 13.75 -21.59
CA ALA A 55 -1.48 14.09 -21.93
C ALA A 55 -2.46 13.09 -21.31
N ALA A 56 -3.36 13.61 -20.49
CA ALA A 56 -4.53 12.89 -20.01
C ALA A 56 -5.68 13.89 -19.81
N ALA A 57 -6.91 13.39 -19.83
CA ALA A 57 -8.03 14.15 -19.31
C ALA A 57 -8.07 14.01 -17.78
N ILE A 58 -8.57 15.03 -17.09
CA ILE A 58 -8.89 14.94 -15.67
C ILE A 58 -10.40 14.78 -15.51
N ARG A 59 -10.82 13.81 -14.70
CA ARG A 59 -12.21 13.42 -14.46
C ARG A 59 -12.43 13.17 -12.97
N GLU A 60 -13.69 13.03 -12.55
CA GLU A 60 -13.99 12.58 -11.19
C GLU A 60 -13.40 11.17 -10.96
N GLY A 61 -12.61 11.05 -9.89
CA GLY A 61 -11.79 9.90 -9.55
C GLY A 61 -12.39 9.03 -8.45
N LEU A 62 -11.54 8.20 -7.84
CA LEU A 62 -11.87 7.51 -6.60
C LEU A 62 -11.65 8.44 -5.41
N TYR A 63 -10.49 9.12 -5.39
CA TYR A 63 -10.09 10.05 -4.34
C TYR A 63 -9.91 11.44 -4.94
N GLY A 64 -11.02 12.17 -5.08
CA GLY A 64 -10.99 13.47 -5.76
C GLY A 64 -11.10 13.31 -7.27
N ASN A 65 -10.07 13.70 -8.02
CA ASN A 65 -10.05 13.54 -9.47
C ASN A 65 -9.05 12.45 -9.89
N ALA A 66 -9.18 11.96 -11.13
CA ALA A 66 -8.33 10.93 -11.70
C ALA A 66 -7.90 11.29 -13.13
N ALA A 67 -6.77 10.73 -13.54
CA ALA A 67 -6.34 10.78 -14.93
C ALA A 67 -7.13 9.75 -15.76
N TYR A 68 -7.68 10.20 -16.88
CA TYR A 68 -8.35 9.37 -17.87
C TYR A 68 -7.57 9.37 -19.18
N PHE A 69 -7.24 8.19 -19.67
CA PHE A 69 -6.48 7.94 -20.88
C PHE A 69 -7.39 7.39 -21.98
N TYR A 70 -7.19 7.88 -23.21
CA TYR A 70 -7.99 7.50 -24.37
C TYR A 70 -7.25 6.47 -25.21
N ALA A 71 -7.93 5.41 -25.65
CA ALA A 71 -7.36 4.48 -26.63
C ALA A 71 -7.37 5.04 -28.07
N GLY A 72 -8.19 6.05 -28.36
CA GLY A 72 -8.35 6.64 -29.70
C GLY A 72 -8.36 8.17 -29.71
N GLY A 73 -8.03 8.76 -30.86
CA GLY A 73 -8.01 10.22 -31.06
C GLY A 73 -6.62 10.84 -31.01
N ASP A 74 -6.56 12.17 -30.91
CA ASP A 74 -5.30 12.94 -31.00
C ASP A 74 -4.35 12.71 -29.81
N PHE A 75 -4.86 12.12 -28.71
CA PHE A 75 -4.12 11.83 -27.47
C PHE A 75 -3.96 10.33 -27.20
N ALA A 76 -4.39 9.49 -28.14
CA ALA A 76 -4.24 8.05 -28.01
C ALA A 76 -2.79 7.68 -28.22
N GLY A 77 -2.11 7.27 -27.16
CA GLY A 77 -0.66 7.21 -27.25
C GLY A 77 0.05 7.84 -26.09
N ASP A 78 -0.60 8.77 -25.43
CA ASP A 78 0.11 9.74 -24.61
C ASP A 78 -0.04 9.36 -23.14
N GLY A 79 1.09 8.97 -22.54
CA GLY A 79 1.20 8.77 -21.10
C GLY A 79 1.57 10.05 -20.37
N ILE A 80 1.81 9.91 -19.07
CA ILE A 80 2.41 10.94 -18.21
C ILE A 80 3.81 10.46 -17.84
N ASP A 81 4.79 11.34 -18.03
CA ASP A 81 6.20 11.06 -17.86
C ASP A 81 6.86 12.08 -16.95
N PHE A 82 7.74 11.60 -16.08
CA PHE A 82 8.74 12.41 -15.39
C PHE A 82 10.13 11.85 -15.66
N TYR A 83 11.08 12.75 -15.87
CA TYR A 83 12.48 12.44 -16.06
C TYR A 83 13.30 13.27 -15.07
N ASP A 84 14.08 12.60 -14.22
CA ASP A 84 15.01 13.31 -13.34
C ASP A 84 16.27 13.70 -14.13
N ASP A 85 16.48 15.01 -14.29
CA ASP A 85 17.65 15.57 -14.93
C ASP A 85 18.95 15.34 -14.13
N ASN A 86 18.85 14.88 -12.88
CA ASN A 86 20.00 14.60 -12.00
C ASN A 86 19.87 13.26 -11.24
N PRO A 87 20.02 12.12 -11.94
CA PRO A 87 19.79 10.79 -11.38
C PRO A 87 20.68 10.44 -10.18
N GLU A 88 21.87 11.03 -10.07
CA GLU A 88 22.80 10.84 -8.95
C GLU A 88 22.27 11.38 -7.61
N THR A 89 21.24 12.22 -7.65
CA THR A 89 20.56 12.78 -6.47
C THR A 89 19.08 12.43 -6.41
N SER A 90 18.65 11.50 -7.27
CA SER A 90 17.26 11.06 -7.29
C SER A 90 16.90 10.46 -5.95
N VAL A 91 15.68 10.74 -5.49
CA VAL A 91 15.08 10.08 -4.33
C VAL A 91 14.29 8.83 -4.74
N LEU A 92 14.20 8.51 -6.04
CA LEU A 92 13.61 7.27 -6.51
C LEU A 92 14.53 6.08 -6.15
N PRO A 93 13.97 4.94 -5.69
CA PRO A 93 14.73 3.75 -5.34
C PRO A 93 15.17 2.98 -6.59
N THR A 94 16.15 3.55 -7.30
CA THR A 94 16.60 3.05 -8.61
C THR A 94 17.65 1.95 -8.51
N GLY A 95 18.34 1.79 -7.39
CA GLY A 95 19.34 0.75 -7.20
C GLY A 95 18.75 -0.66 -7.34
N ALA A 96 19.55 -1.61 -7.82
CA ALA A 96 19.15 -3.01 -7.90
C ALA A 96 18.73 -3.56 -6.53
N ASP A 97 19.49 -3.19 -5.49
CA ASP A 97 19.28 -3.65 -4.11
C ASP A 97 18.39 -2.69 -3.30
N ASP A 98 17.84 -1.63 -3.91
CA ASP A 98 16.97 -0.70 -3.21
C ASP A 98 15.61 -1.38 -2.96
N ASN A 99 15.13 -1.28 -1.72
CA ASN A 99 13.78 -1.70 -1.38
C ASN A 99 12.79 -0.69 -1.94
N TRP A 100 11.65 -1.14 -2.47
CA TRP A 100 10.66 -0.23 -3.00
C TRP A 100 9.25 -0.80 -2.96
N SER A 101 8.29 0.11 -3.05
CA SER A 101 6.89 -0.22 -3.28
C SER A 101 6.29 0.75 -4.28
N MET A 102 5.31 0.28 -5.05
CA MET A 102 4.51 1.15 -5.90
C MET A 102 3.04 0.73 -5.87
N ASN A 103 2.17 1.72 -6.03
CA ASN A 103 0.73 1.54 -6.01
C ASN A 103 0.06 2.32 -7.14
N VAL A 104 -1.03 1.81 -7.67
CA VAL A 104 -1.94 2.54 -8.56
C VAL A 104 -3.36 2.02 -8.41
N TRP A 105 -4.35 2.92 -8.43
CA TRP A 105 -5.75 2.56 -8.61
C TRP A 105 -6.10 2.58 -10.08
N VAL A 106 -6.83 1.56 -10.54
CA VAL A 106 -7.17 1.38 -11.94
C VAL A 106 -8.67 1.10 -12.05
N LYS A 107 -9.33 1.77 -13.00
CA LYS A 107 -10.70 1.44 -13.42
C LYS A 107 -10.76 1.37 -14.93
N VAL A 108 -11.17 0.21 -15.45
CA VAL A 108 -11.30 -0.06 -16.89
C VAL A 108 -12.62 -0.76 -17.17
N ASP A 109 -13.23 -0.42 -18.30
CA ASP A 109 -14.48 -1.02 -18.76
C ASP A 109 -14.24 -2.27 -19.62
N GLU A 110 -13.06 -2.36 -20.24
CA GLU A 110 -12.65 -3.46 -21.11
C GLU A 110 -11.29 -4.00 -20.69
N SER A 111 -10.98 -5.22 -21.12
CA SER A 111 -9.70 -5.84 -20.83
C SER A 111 -8.56 -5.00 -21.40
N ILE A 112 -7.58 -4.67 -20.56
CA ILE A 112 -6.37 -3.97 -21.00
C ILE A 112 -5.69 -4.82 -22.10
N PRO A 113 -5.19 -4.22 -23.19
CA PRO A 113 -4.46 -4.96 -24.22
C PRO A 113 -3.15 -5.53 -23.67
N THR A 114 -2.70 -6.68 -24.19
CA THR A 114 -1.44 -7.31 -23.75
C THR A 114 -0.23 -6.42 -24.09
N LEU A 115 0.82 -6.51 -23.28
CA LEU A 115 2.05 -5.71 -23.37
C LEU A 115 1.87 -4.21 -23.11
N ASN A 116 0.83 -3.83 -22.35
CA ASN A 116 0.65 -2.45 -21.91
C ASN A 116 1.43 -2.18 -20.61
N TYR A 117 2.16 -1.05 -20.61
CA TYR A 117 2.84 -0.51 -19.44
C TYR A 117 1.89 0.45 -18.73
N LEU A 118 1.33 0.06 -17.59
CA LEU A 118 0.37 0.94 -16.90
C LEU A 118 1.10 2.00 -16.11
N ALA A 119 2.00 1.59 -15.21
CA ALA A 119 2.60 2.49 -14.25
C ALA A 119 3.92 1.91 -13.70
N GLY A 120 4.89 2.77 -13.44
CA GLY A 120 6.17 2.34 -12.85
C GLY A 120 7.30 3.32 -13.11
N PHE A 121 8.52 2.90 -12.80
CA PHE A 121 9.73 3.70 -12.99
C PHE A 121 10.84 2.93 -13.75
N GLY A 122 11.79 3.66 -14.33
CA GLY A 122 12.90 3.14 -15.12
C GLY A 122 12.60 2.96 -16.61
N ILE A 123 13.62 2.52 -17.37
CA ILE A 123 13.62 2.61 -18.83
C ILE A 123 12.51 1.80 -19.48
N ARG A 124 11.65 2.49 -20.24
CA ARG A 124 10.67 1.87 -21.13
C ARG A 124 11.34 1.22 -22.34
N GLY A 125 11.56 -0.08 -22.28
CA GLY A 125 11.72 -0.90 -23.49
C GLY A 125 13.00 -0.64 -24.30
N ALA A 126 14.05 -1.40 -24.03
CA ALA A 126 15.18 -1.47 -24.96
C ALA A 126 14.89 -2.50 -26.08
N PRO A 127 15.42 -2.36 -27.29
CA PRO A 127 15.39 -3.46 -28.25
C PRO A 127 16.16 -4.65 -27.68
N SER A 128 15.52 -5.82 -27.61
CA SER A 128 16.14 -7.07 -27.16
C SER A 128 17.54 -7.28 -27.78
N GLY A 129 18.57 -7.40 -26.94
CA GLY A 129 19.95 -7.70 -27.37
C GLY A 129 20.91 -6.51 -27.35
N THR A 130 20.61 -5.43 -26.63
CA THR A 130 21.54 -4.32 -26.38
C THR A 130 22.21 -4.53 -25.02
N GLU A 131 23.37 -5.18 -25.03
CA GLU A 131 24.09 -5.49 -23.79
C GLU A 131 24.31 -4.23 -22.90
N GLY A 132 23.86 -4.31 -21.64
CA GLY A 132 24.29 -3.39 -20.57
C GLY A 132 23.31 -2.29 -20.16
N THR A 133 22.17 -2.10 -20.83
CA THR A 133 21.11 -1.13 -20.43
C THR A 133 19.69 -1.64 -20.73
N ASP A 134 19.57 -2.94 -21.03
CA ASP A 134 18.32 -3.58 -21.43
C ASP A 134 17.36 -3.72 -20.24
N PHE A 135 16.22 -3.00 -20.29
CA PHE A 135 15.03 -3.23 -19.46
C PHE A 135 15.14 -3.00 -17.96
N ALA A 136 15.93 -2.03 -17.51
CA ALA A 136 15.96 -1.64 -16.10
C ALA A 136 14.74 -0.81 -15.68
N SER A 137 13.54 -1.37 -15.85
CA SER A 137 12.26 -0.84 -15.35
C SER A 137 11.81 -1.60 -14.11
N ARG A 138 10.87 -1.01 -13.38
CA ARG A 138 10.04 -1.63 -12.35
C ARG A 138 8.62 -1.17 -12.65
N ALA A 139 7.79 -2.07 -13.20
CA ALA A 139 6.52 -1.64 -13.78
C ALA A 139 5.40 -2.64 -13.58
N ILE A 140 4.22 -2.11 -13.28
CA ILE A 140 2.96 -2.82 -13.37
C ILE A 140 2.56 -2.86 -14.85
N VAL A 141 2.53 -4.07 -15.40
CA VAL A 141 2.25 -4.31 -16.82
C VAL A 141 1.13 -5.33 -16.98
N ASN A 142 0.40 -5.25 -18.08
CA ASN A 142 -0.51 -6.30 -18.50
C ASN A 142 0.17 -7.21 -19.52
N ILE A 143 0.26 -8.51 -19.23
CA ILE A 143 0.75 -9.53 -20.16
C ILE A 143 -0.26 -10.67 -20.22
N SER A 144 -0.27 -11.49 -21.27
CA SER A 144 -1.34 -12.46 -21.63
C SER A 144 -1.85 -13.44 -20.55
N GLU A 145 -1.30 -13.44 -19.33
CA GLU A 145 -1.68 -14.29 -18.21
C GLU A 145 -2.07 -13.49 -16.94
N GLY A 146 -2.31 -12.18 -17.07
CA GLY A 146 -2.71 -11.27 -16.00
C GLY A 146 -1.69 -10.16 -15.73
N TYR A 147 -1.94 -9.35 -14.69
CA TYR A 147 -1.01 -8.28 -14.34
C TYR A 147 0.29 -8.88 -13.80
N ARG A 148 1.42 -8.26 -14.15
CA ARG A 148 2.75 -8.65 -13.67
C ARG A 148 3.50 -7.42 -13.20
N LEU A 149 4.46 -7.65 -12.32
CA LEU A 149 5.59 -6.74 -12.26
C LEU A 149 6.63 -7.19 -13.28
N TRP A 150 7.05 -6.26 -14.13
CA TRP A 150 8.13 -6.45 -15.09
C TRP A 150 9.34 -5.59 -14.74
N GLY A 151 10.51 -6.21 -14.71
CA GLY A 151 11.78 -5.52 -14.56
C GLY A 151 12.97 -6.40 -14.90
N SER A 152 13.90 -5.89 -15.71
CA SER A 152 15.15 -6.56 -16.11
C SER A 152 14.99 -8.03 -16.50
N HIS A 153 14.07 -8.30 -17.44
CA HIS A 153 13.69 -9.65 -17.90
C HIS A 153 13.06 -10.58 -16.86
N ILE A 154 12.77 -10.09 -15.67
CA ILE A 154 12.06 -10.81 -14.62
C ILE A 154 10.57 -10.42 -14.67
N ASP A 155 9.74 -11.46 -14.69
CA ASP A 155 8.28 -11.38 -14.69
C ASP A 155 7.74 -11.95 -13.37
N ALA A 156 7.48 -11.10 -12.38
CA ALA A 156 6.79 -11.53 -11.16
C ALA A 156 5.28 -11.65 -11.44
N ARG A 157 4.76 -12.88 -11.39
CA ARG A 157 3.37 -13.19 -11.77
C ARG A 157 2.43 -13.07 -10.58
N SER A 158 1.33 -12.34 -10.78
CA SER A 158 0.22 -12.28 -9.80
C SER A 158 -0.78 -13.43 -9.90
N ASN A 159 -0.78 -14.16 -11.03
CA ASN A 159 -1.84 -15.10 -11.43
C ASN A 159 -3.26 -14.50 -11.42
N THR A 160 -3.38 -13.17 -11.46
CA THR A 160 -4.64 -12.42 -11.40
C THR A 160 -4.68 -11.45 -12.58
N ALA A 161 -5.79 -11.42 -13.32
CA ALA A 161 -5.98 -10.46 -14.39
C ALA A 161 -6.37 -9.08 -13.84
N PHE A 162 -6.14 -8.03 -14.63
CA PHE A 162 -6.83 -6.77 -14.38
C PHE A 162 -8.35 -7.00 -14.44
N ALA A 163 -9.06 -6.55 -13.42
CA ALA A 163 -10.51 -6.53 -13.42
C ALA A 163 -11.01 -5.48 -14.44
N ALA A 164 -11.90 -5.92 -15.32
CA ALA A 164 -12.53 -5.09 -16.35
C ALA A 164 -14.05 -5.14 -16.15
N ASP A 165 -14.48 -4.57 -15.04
CA ASP A 165 -15.86 -4.58 -14.54
C ASP A 165 -16.37 -3.17 -14.21
N SER A 166 -15.67 -2.14 -14.67
CA SER A 166 -15.99 -0.72 -14.43
C SER A 166 -15.88 -0.28 -12.96
N GLU A 167 -15.29 -1.09 -12.09
CA GLU A 167 -15.01 -0.74 -10.69
C GLU A 167 -13.54 -0.36 -10.48
N TRP A 168 -13.27 0.36 -9.41
CA TRP A 168 -11.91 0.71 -9.01
C TRP A 168 -11.24 -0.47 -8.30
N HIS A 169 -10.03 -0.79 -8.74
CA HIS A 169 -9.19 -1.82 -8.13
C HIS A 169 -7.79 -1.29 -7.85
N MET A 170 -7.23 -1.65 -6.70
CA MET A 170 -5.89 -1.23 -6.28
C MET A 170 -4.87 -2.29 -6.66
N TYR A 171 -3.81 -1.89 -7.36
CA TYR A 171 -2.71 -2.77 -7.75
C TYR A 171 -1.42 -2.27 -7.12
N THR A 172 -0.79 -3.13 -6.33
CA THR A 172 0.42 -2.79 -5.59
C THR A 172 1.49 -3.84 -5.86
N ALA A 173 2.74 -3.39 -5.93
CA ALA A 173 3.89 -4.28 -5.97
C ALA A 173 4.97 -3.79 -5.00
N THR A 174 5.69 -4.72 -4.39
CA THR A 174 6.80 -4.43 -3.47
C THR A 174 8.00 -5.30 -3.80
N TYR A 175 9.19 -4.81 -3.46
CA TYR A 175 10.43 -5.56 -3.47
C TYR A 175 11.22 -5.29 -2.19
N ASP A 176 11.63 -6.38 -1.54
CA ASP A 176 12.49 -6.39 -0.35
C ASP A 176 13.75 -7.19 -0.66
N ASP A 177 14.92 -6.54 -0.66
CA ASP A 177 16.23 -7.14 -0.93
C ASP A 177 16.62 -8.17 0.14
N VAL A 178 16.18 -8.01 1.39
CA VAL A 178 16.53 -8.95 2.47
C VAL A 178 15.89 -10.32 2.20
N SER A 179 14.63 -10.34 1.78
CA SER A 179 13.93 -11.56 1.39
C SER A 179 14.09 -11.91 -0.09
N THR A 180 14.63 -10.98 -0.90
CA THR A 180 14.68 -11.02 -2.36
C THR A 180 13.31 -11.26 -3.01
N ALA A 181 12.24 -10.90 -2.30
CA ALA A 181 10.88 -11.19 -2.69
C ALA A 181 10.26 -10.00 -3.41
N ILE A 182 9.72 -10.24 -4.60
CA ILE A 182 8.76 -9.36 -5.25
C ILE A 182 7.37 -9.87 -4.90
N LYS A 183 6.55 -9.04 -4.28
CA LYS A 183 5.17 -9.36 -3.96
C LYS A 183 4.22 -8.48 -4.72
N VAL A 184 3.06 -9.02 -5.06
CA VAL A 184 2.01 -8.32 -5.79
C VAL A 184 0.65 -8.52 -5.12
N TYR A 185 -0.14 -7.45 -5.10
CA TYR A 185 -1.39 -7.34 -4.36
C TYR A 185 -2.49 -6.82 -5.27
N VAL A 186 -3.73 -7.25 -4.98
CA VAL A 186 -4.95 -6.66 -5.56
C VAL A 186 -5.92 -6.42 -4.43
N ASP A 187 -6.39 -5.17 -4.32
CA ASP A 187 -7.36 -4.73 -3.33
C ASP A 187 -6.90 -5.04 -1.91
N GLY A 188 -5.67 -4.61 -1.59
CA GLY A 188 -5.03 -4.84 -0.29
C GLY A 188 -4.59 -6.29 -0.03
N SER A 189 -4.99 -7.24 -0.88
CA SER A 189 -4.78 -8.68 -0.65
C SER A 189 -3.61 -9.22 -1.46
N HIS A 190 -2.68 -9.93 -0.80
CA HIS A 190 -1.56 -10.60 -1.47
C HIS A 190 -2.04 -11.64 -2.50
N ARG A 191 -1.53 -11.57 -3.74
CA ARG A 191 -1.92 -12.46 -4.86
C ARG A 191 -0.79 -13.34 -5.35
N GLY A 192 0.44 -12.86 -5.28
CA GLY A 192 1.59 -13.59 -5.79
C GLY A 192 2.90 -13.09 -5.22
N GLU A 193 3.85 -14.00 -5.14
CA GLU A 193 5.21 -13.74 -4.70
C GLU A 193 6.18 -14.41 -5.68
N PHE A 194 7.25 -13.71 -6.02
CA PHE A 194 8.36 -14.20 -6.79
C PHE A 194 9.65 -13.96 -6.01
N LEU A 195 10.39 -15.02 -5.72
CA LEU A 195 11.70 -14.92 -5.09
C LEU A 195 12.75 -14.87 -6.18
N LEU A 196 13.54 -13.80 -6.23
CA LEU A 196 14.67 -13.72 -7.15
C LEU A 196 15.64 -14.86 -6.82
N SER A 197 15.86 -15.78 -7.75
CA SER A 197 16.92 -16.77 -7.58
C SER A 197 18.29 -16.08 -7.62
N SER A 198 19.32 -16.73 -7.09
CA SER A 198 20.70 -16.21 -7.14
C SER A 198 21.24 -15.99 -8.55
N ASP A 199 20.62 -16.59 -9.56
CA ASP A 199 20.98 -16.37 -10.96
C ASP A 199 20.20 -15.20 -11.56
N GLU A 200 18.93 -15.01 -11.21
CA GLU A 200 18.11 -13.86 -11.63
C GLU A 200 18.51 -12.55 -10.94
N ALA A 201 18.97 -12.61 -9.68
CA ALA A 201 19.52 -11.46 -8.98
C ALA A 201 20.75 -10.86 -9.67
N LYS A 202 21.43 -11.63 -10.55
CA LYS A 202 22.55 -11.11 -11.37
C LYS A 202 22.08 -10.27 -12.55
N ASP A 203 20.83 -10.48 -12.96
CA ASP A 203 20.20 -9.75 -14.06
C ASP A 203 19.36 -8.57 -13.53
N TRP A 204 19.03 -8.52 -12.23
CA TRP A 204 18.41 -7.36 -11.59
C TRP A 204 19.43 -6.23 -11.47
N VAL A 205 19.24 -5.16 -12.25
CA VAL A 205 20.17 -4.02 -12.34
C VAL A 205 19.49 -2.71 -11.96
N ASP A 206 20.32 -1.69 -11.73
CA ASP A 206 19.88 -0.33 -11.44
C ASP A 206 18.97 0.21 -12.55
N ALA A 207 17.81 0.72 -12.16
CA ALA A 207 16.86 1.43 -13.00
C ALA A 207 17.32 2.87 -13.30
N SER A 208 16.68 3.50 -14.28
CA SER A 208 16.81 4.95 -14.48
C SER A 208 15.80 5.72 -13.63
N ALA A 209 16.13 6.95 -13.26
CA ALA A 209 15.26 7.85 -12.51
C ALA A 209 14.22 8.51 -13.42
N GLU A 210 13.35 7.70 -14.01
CA GLU A 210 12.22 8.13 -14.84
C GLU A 210 10.94 7.43 -14.40
N VAL A 211 9.80 8.08 -14.52
CA VAL A 211 8.48 7.58 -14.06
C VAL A 211 7.48 7.72 -15.18
N HIS A 212 6.62 6.71 -15.36
CA HIS A 212 5.71 6.60 -16.48
C HIS A 212 4.34 6.07 -16.03
N VAL A 213 3.26 6.71 -16.48
CA VAL A 213 1.86 6.31 -16.18
C VAL A 213 0.97 6.41 -17.43
N GLY A 214 0.04 5.46 -17.57
CA GLY A 214 -1.00 5.43 -18.62
C GLY A 214 -0.49 5.23 -20.04
N ASN A 215 0.79 4.87 -20.20
CA ASN A 215 1.48 4.93 -21.47
C ASN A 215 1.23 3.68 -22.37
N PRO A 216 0.76 3.86 -23.61
CA PRO A 216 0.30 2.76 -24.46
C PRO A 216 1.28 2.24 -25.53
N ALA A 217 2.54 2.68 -25.61
CA ALA A 217 3.46 2.04 -26.55
C ALA A 217 3.91 0.67 -26.01
N PRO A 218 3.75 -0.45 -26.76
CA PRO A 218 4.29 -1.73 -26.33
C PRO A 218 5.80 -1.58 -26.13
N ALA A 219 6.27 -1.88 -24.92
CA ALA A 219 7.66 -1.74 -24.50
C ALA A 219 8.67 -2.45 -25.44
N TRP A 220 8.20 -3.31 -26.34
CA TRP A 220 9.02 -4.14 -27.20
C TRP A 220 9.43 -3.52 -28.54
N ASN A 221 8.89 -2.37 -28.93
CA ASN A 221 9.09 -1.84 -30.29
C ASN A 221 9.82 -0.48 -30.36
N GLY A 222 10.58 -0.12 -29.31
CA GLY A 222 11.35 1.14 -29.27
C GLY A 222 10.51 2.37 -29.54
N GLY A 223 9.22 2.33 -29.16
CA GLY A 223 8.18 3.18 -29.71
C GLY A 223 8.19 4.58 -29.13
N THR A 224 8.87 5.50 -29.79
CA THR A 224 8.43 6.92 -29.88
C THR A 224 7.20 7.05 -30.79
N GLY A 225 6.33 6.04 -30.81
CA GLY A 225 5.37 5.83 -31.87
C GLY A 225 4.10 5.24 -31.29
N ILE A 226 3.14 6.12 -31.03
CA ILE A 226 1.80 5.96 -31.59
C ILE A 226 1.86 4.98 -32.76
N ASN A 227 1.30 3.79 -32.59
CA ASN A 227 0.80 3.09 -33.76
C ASN A 227 -0.20 4.08 -34.37
N GLU A 228 0.16 4.79 -35.45
CA GLU A 228 -0.75 5.67 -36.17
C GLU A 228 -1.95 4.82 -36.61
N GLY A 229 -3.00 4.76 -35.77
CA GLY A 229 -4.18 3.90 -35.90
C GLY A 229 -4.26 2.64 -35.01
N GLY A 230 -3.49 2.48 -33.94
CA GLY A 230 -3.46 1.27 -33.11
C GLY A 230 -4.56 1.20 -32.04
N THR A 231 -5.36 0.14 -32.07
CA THR A 231 -6.43 -0.20 -31.10
C THR A 231 -5.92 -0.85 -29.80
N ASP A 232 -4.60 -0.91 -29.60
CA ASP A 232 -3.95 -1.70 -28.55
C ASP A 232 -3.35 -0.81 -27.43
N THR A 233 -3.95 0.36 -27.25
CA THR A 233 -3.56 1.38 -26.28
C THR A 233 -4.41 1.26 -25.01
N PHE A 234 -3.85 1.62 -23.85
CA PHE A 234 -4.61 1.67 -22.60
C PHE A 234 -5.71 2.74 -22.69
N GLU A 235 -6.93 2.33 -22.33
CA GLU A 235 -8.07 3.22 -22.11
C GLU A 235 -8.65 2.93 -20.74
N GLY A 236 -8.77 3.97 -19.92
CA GLY A 236 -9.20 3.80 -18.53
C GLY A 236 -8.78 4.94 -17.64
N TYR A 237 -9.11 4.77 -16.37
CA TYR A 237 -8.78 5.71 -15.30
C TYR A 237 -7.62 5.17 -14.48
N LEU A 238 -6.71 6.07 -14.10
CA LEU A 238 -5.67 5.84 -13.10
C LEU A 238 -5.78 6.90 -12.02
N ASP A 239 -5.60 6.49 -10.77
CA ASP A 239 -5.69 7.34 -9.59
C ASP A 239 -4.59 6.97 -8.56
N GLU A 240 -4.15 7.94 -7.76
CA GLU A 240 -3.15 7.80 -6.68
C GLU A 240 -1.93 6.93 -7.05
N PHE A 241 -1.22 7.29 -8.12
CA PHE A 241 0.03 6.59 -8.47
C PHE A 241 1.15 7.02 -7.52
N ALA A 242 1.66 6.07 -6.74
CA ALA A 242 2.60 6.33 -5.68
C ALA A 242 3.81 5.39 -5.72
N ILE A 243 4.98 5.91 -5.30
CA ILE A 243 6.22 5.14 -5.12
C ILE A 243 6.79 5.46 -3.75
N TRP A 244 7.23 4.42 -3.04
CA TRP A 244 7.95 4.53 -1.78
C TRP A 244 9.36 3.96 -1.89
N ASP A 245 10.31 4.64 -1.27
CA ASP A 245 11.62 4.09 -0.91
C ASP A 245 11.41 3.21 0.34
N GLY A 246 11.46 1.90 0.13
CA GLY A 246 11.11 0.89 1.12
C GLY A 246 9.98 -0.06 0.70
N ALA A 247 10.07 -1.31 1.16
CA ALA A 247 9.04 -2.33 0.95
C ALA A 247 7.91 -2.17 1.98
N LEU A 248 6.68 -2.00 1.51
CA LEU A 248 5.48 -2.00 2.34
C LEU A 248 5.16 -3.40 2.82
N THR A 249 4.70 -3.48 4.06
CA THR A 249 4.17 -4.71 4.66
C THR A 249 2.74 -4.99 4.20
N ASP A 250 2.29 -6.24 4.36
CA ASP A 250 0.92 -6.66 4.04
C ASP A 250 -0.13 -5.81 4.79
N ASP A 251 0.15 -5.43 6.04
CA ASP A 251 -0.75 -4.59 6.85
C ASP A 251 -0.79 -3.14 6.33
N GLN A 252 0.36 -2.57 5.95
CA GLN A 252 0.41 -1.23 5.34
C GLN A 252 -0.33 -1.20 4.00
N ILE A 253 -0.22 -2.25 3.19
CA ILE A 253 -0.94 -2.34 1.90
C ILE A 253 -2.44 -2.52 2.13
N THR A 254 -2.83 -3.27 3.17
CA THR A 254 -4.24 -3.38 3.58
C THR A 254 -4.79 -2.02 4.03
N ALA A 255 -4.02 -1.26 4.82
CA ALA A 255 -4.39 0.08 5.26
C ALA A 255 -4.48 1.06 4.08
N LEU A 256 -3.51 1.01 3.16
CA LEU A 256 -3.53 1.80 1.93
C LEU A 256 -4.80 1.54 1.12
N TYR A 257 -5.21 0.29 0.95
CA TYR A 257 -6.45 -0.06 0.25
C TYR A 257 -7.71 0.47 0.93
N ARG A 258 -7.81 0.32 2.26
CA ARG A 258 -9.02 0.67 3.00
C ARG A 258 -9.18 2.17 3.19
N PHE A 259 -8.07 2.87 3.41
CA PHE A 259 -8.09 4.23 3.94
C PHE A 259 -7.39 5.24 3.03
N ASN A 260 -6.78 4.81 1.92
CA ASN A 260 -5.91 5.62 1.08
C ASN A 260 -4.82 6.35 1.89
N ASP A 261 -4.26 5.67 2.90
CA ASP A 261 -3.25 6.26 3.76
C ASP A 261 -1.88 6.28 3.05
N ILE A 262 -1.70 7.26 2.15
CA ILE A 262 -0.51 7.40 1.31
C ILE A 262 0.75 7.77 2.13
N ASP A 263 0.56 8.37 3.31
CA ASP A 263 1.65 8.68 4.24
C ASP A 263 2.16 7.43 4.99
N ILE A 264 1.48 6.27 4.88
CA ILE A 264 1.86 4.87 5.23
C ILE A 264 2.67 4.61 6.51
N ALA A 265 2.81 5.57 7.39
CA ALA A 265 3.81 5.52 8.46
C ALA A 265 3.37 4.67 9.67
N PHE A 266 2.21 4.03 9.61
CA PHE A 266 1.56 3.47 10.81
C PHE A 266 0.94 2.10 10.55
N ALA A 267 1.00 1.25 11.57
CA ALA A 267 0.25 0.00 11.59
C ALA A 267 -1.25 0.32 11.73
N ARG A 268 -2.14 -0.58 11.27
CA ARG A 268 -3.61 -0.36 11.31
C ARG A 268 -4.14 0.16 12.66
N ALA A 269 -3.58 -0.29 13.77
CA ALA A 269 -4.01 0.08 15.13
C ALA A 269 -3.20 1.23 15.78
N ASP A 270 -2.31 1.88 15.05
CA ASP A 270 -1.54 3.07 15.49
C ASP A 270 -2.33 4.32 15.08
N LEU A 271 -3.28 4.67 15.94
CA LEU A 271 -4.28 5.71 15.74
C LEU A 271 -3.73 7.11 16.00
N ASP A 272 -2.69 7.23 16.83
CA ASP A 272 -2.05 8.51 17.15
C ASP A 272 -0.89 8.88 16.21
N ARG A 273 -0.56 7.97 15.29
CA ARG A 273 0.47 8.17 14.26
C ARG A 273 1.86 8.33 14.87
N SER A 274 2.17 7.58 15.91
CA SER A 274 3.48 7.65 16.58
C SER A 274 4.50 6.62 16.06
N GLY A 275 4.07 5.66 15.23
CA GLY A 275 4.88 4.56 14.73
C GLY A 275 4.93 3.36 15.69
N VAL A 276 4.15 3.39 16.78
CA VAL A 276 4.07 2.33 17.78
C VAL A 276 2.62 2.14 18.19
N ILE A 277 2.18 0.88 18.28
CA ILE A 277 0.86 0.56 18.86
C ILE A 277 1.01 0.50 20.38
N ASP A 278 0.48 1.46 21.11
CA ASP A 278 0.57 1.52 22.57
C ASP A 278 -0.72 2.05 23.27
N SER A 279 -0.61 2.39 24.55
CA SER A 279 -1.76 2.86 25.34
C SER A 279 -2.38 4.17 24.82
N ALA A 280 -1.64 5.00 24.09
CA ALA A 280 -2.16 6.21 23.48
C ALA A 280 -3.18 5.88 22.40
N ASP A 281 -2.92 4.87 21.58
CA ASP A 281 -3.88 4.38 20.58
C ASP A 281 -5.12 3.80 21.23
N TRP A 282 -4.94 3.04 22.32
CA TRP A 282 -6.07 2.51 23.09
C TRP A 282 -6.97 3.63 23.61
N ASP A 283 -6.40 4.74 24.10
CA ASP A 283 -7.17 5.87 24.58
C ASP A 283 -8.02 6.51 23.46
N ILE A 284 -7.48 6.61 22.24
CA ILE A 284 -8.21 7.09 21.06
C ILE A 284 -9.31 6.10 20.67
N PHE A 285 -8.97 4.81 20.56
CA PHE A 285 -9.91 3.75 20.19
C PHE A 285 -11.09 3.72 21.18
N ALA A 286 -10.79 3.70 22.48
CA ALA A 286 -11.81 3.64 23.54
C ALA A 286 -12.65 4.91 23.63
N ALA A 287 -12.09 6.08 23.34
CA ALA A 287 -12.83 7.35 23.34
C ALA A 287 -13.91 7.40 22.24
N ASN A 288 -13.70 6.69 21.14
CA ASN A 288 -14.61 6.61 20.00
C ASN A 288 -15.41 5.29 19.94
N GLY A 289 -15.33 4.44 20.96
CA GLY A 289 -16.03 3.16 20.96
C GLY A 289 -17.54 3.31 20.79
N TYR A 290 -18.10 2.55 19.85
CA TYR A 290 -19.49 2.58 19.38
C TYR A 290 -19.91 3.89 18.67
N ALA A 291 -18.95 4.65 18.15
CA ALA A 291 -19.24 5.85 17.38
C ALA A 291 -19.66 5.52 15.94
N ASP A 292 -20.58 6.33 15.40
CA ASP A 292 -20.88 6.40 13.96
C ASP A 292 -19.92 7.40 13.33
N LEU A 293 -19.10 6.94 12.39
CA LEU A 293 -18.01 7.68 11.76
C LEU A 293 -18.32 8.02 10.28
N THR A 294 -19.55 7.77 9.82
CA THR A 294 -19.98 8.00 8.42
C THR A 294 -19.89 9.45 7.93
N ALA A 295 -19.70 10.40 8.85
CA ALA A 295 -19.49 11.81 8.54
C ALA A 295 -18.02 12.19 8.32
N LEU A 296 -17.08 11.27 8.57
CA LEU A 296 -15.64 11.45 8.41
C LEU A 296 -15.19 10.91 7.04
N THR A 297 -14.02 11.36 6.59
CA THR A 297 -13.31 10.65 5.50
C THR A 297 -12.84 9.27 5.97
N ALA A 298 -12.52 8.36 5.04
CA ALA A 298 -12.06 7.00 5.40
C ALA A 298 -10.83 7.03 6.33
N LEU A 299 -9.87 7.92 6.07
CA LEU A 299 -8.69 8.09 6.90
C LEU A 299 -9.01 8.67 8.29
N GLU A 300 -9.89 9.68 8.35
CA GLU A 300 -10.33 10.26 9.62
C GLU A 300 -11.13 9.25 10.46
N ALA A 301 -11.97 8.42 9.82
CA ALA A 301 -12.67 7.32 10.48
C ALA A 301 -11.66 6.30 11.02
N ALA A 302 -10.66 5.92 10.22
CA ALA A 302 -9.61 4.98 10.65
C ALA A 302 -8.86 5.47 11.88
N LEU A 303 -8.43 6.74 11.90
CA LEU A 303 -7.78 7.35 13.06
C LEU A 303 -8.72 7.54 14.26
N ALA A 304 -10.04 7.50 14.04
CA ALA A 304 -11.04 7.45 15.10
C ALA A 304 -11.37 6.01 15.56
N GLY A 305 -10.72 4.99 14.97
CA GLY A 305 -10.85 3.59 15.37
C GLY A 305 -11.71 2.71 14.48
N ASP A 306 -12.10 3.15 13.28
CA ASP A 306 -12.65 2.30 12.22
C ASP A 306 -11.53 1.49 11.55
N LEU A 307 -11.28 0.28 12.04
CA LEU A 307 -10.17 -0.56 11.59
C LEU A 307 -10.56 -1.50 10.46
N ASP A 308 -11.85 -1.72 10.23
CA ASP A 308 -12.33 -2.58 9.16
C ASP A 308 -12.84 -1.86 7.90
N GLY A 309 -13.07 -0.55 7.99
CA GLY A 309 -13.40 0.36 6.90
C GLY A 309 -14.90 0.50 6.64
N ASP A 310 -15.76 0.20 7.61
CA ASP A 310 -17.21 0.25 7.46
C ASP A 310 -17.87 1.53 8.01
N PHE A 311 -17.04 2.50 8.46
CA PHE A 311 -17.42 3.79 9.03
C PHE A 311 -18.16 3.72 10.37
N ASP A 312 -17.95 2.68 11.17
CA ASP A 312 -18.19 2.72 12.61
C ASP A 312 -16.96 2.26 13.42
N ASN A 313 -17.03 2.39 14.74
CA ASN A 313 -16.02 1.83 15.63
C ASN A 313 -16.75 0.91 16.59
N ASP A 314 -16.72 -0.39 16.36
CA ASP A 314 -17.51 -1.34 17.10
C ASP A 314 -16.71 -2.53 17.66
N ARG A 315 -17.39 -3.66 17.84
CA ARG A 315 -16.77 -4.86 18.37
C ARG A 315 -15.79 -5.49 17.37
N ASP A 316 -16.04 -5.38 16.08
CA ASP A 316 -15.21 -5.99 15.04
C ASP A 316 -13.89 -5.21 14.94
N ASP A 317 -13.91 -3.89 15.02
CA ASP A 317 -12.70 -3.06 15.16
C ASP A 317 -11.95 -3.37 16.45
N PHE A 318 -12.65 -3.56 17.57
CA PHE A 318 -12.00 -3.92 18.83
C PHE A 318 -11.24 -5.25 18.71
N ASN A 319 -11.77 -6.22 17.95
CA ASN A 319 -11.08 -7.49 17.75
C ASN A 319 -9.80 -7.29 16.91
N LEU A 320 -9.84 -6.41 15.91
CA LEU A 320 -8.66 -6.03 15.12
C LEU A 320 -7.63 -5.31 15.98
N PHE A 321 -8.02 -4.25 16.70
CA PHE A 321 -7.14 -3.51 17.61
C PHE A 321 -6.47 -4.45 18.62
N LYS A 322 -7.25 -5.32 19.25
CA LYS A 322 -6.74 -6.30 20.22
C LYS A 322 -5.72 -7.24 19.59
N SER A 323 -6.01 -7.75 18.38
CA SER A 323 -5.09 -8.63 17.66
C SER A 323 -3.75 -7.93 17.41
N ASP A 324 -3.82 -6.70 16.90
CA ASP A 324 -2.65 -5.91 16.51
C ASP A 324 -1.83 -5.51 17.74
N TYR A 325 -2.49 -5.06 18.81
CA TYR A 325 -1.84 -4.72 20.07
C TYR A 325 -1.15 -5.93 20.71
N ILE A 326 -1.79 -7.10 20.72
CA ILE A 326 -1.19 -8.33 21.26
C ILE A 326 -0.01 -8.77 20.39
N ALA A 327 -0.09 -8.62 19.08
CA ALA A 327 1.03 -8.92 18.18
C ALA A 327 2.23 -8.01 18.46
N ALA A 328 1.99 -6.71 18.68
CA ALA A 328 3.03 -5.72 18.95
C ALA A 328 3.62 -5.82 20.37
N ASN A 329 2.78 -6.02 21.39
CA ASN A 329 3.16 -5.85 22.80
C ASN A 329 3.03 -7.12 23.66
N GLY A 330 2.38 -8.15 23.16
CA GLY A 330 2.07 -9.38 23.90
C GLY A 330 0.78 -9.31 24.73
N LEU A 331 0.27 -10.49 25.11
CA LEU A 331 -0.99 -10.64 25.83
C LEU A 331 -0.99 -9.93 27.20
N ASP A 332 0.11 -10.06 27.96
CA ASP A 332 0.24 -9.47 29.29
C ASP A 332 0.12 -7.94 29.25
N ALA A 333 0.63 -7.30 28.20
CA ALA A 333 0.53 -5.86 28.01
C ALA A 333 -0.92 -5.43 27.69
N PHE A 334 -1.63 -6.22 26.87
CA PHE A 334 -3.05 -5.96 26.59
C PHE A 334 -3.93 -6.12 27.84
N GLU A 335 -3.67 -7.16 28.66
CA GLU A 335 -4.37 -7.35 29.94
C GLU A 335 -4.14 -6.17 30.90
N ALA A 336 -2.97 -5.52 30.83
CA ALA A 336 -2.66 -4.34 31.62
C ALA A 336 -3.46 -3.09 31.19
N LEU A 337 -3.84 -2.94 29.92
CA LEU A 337 -4.70 -1.82 29.46
C LEU A 337 -6.06 -1.81 30.20
N GLY A 338 -6.71 -2.98 30.27
CA GLY A 338 -8.02 -3.14 30.89
C GLY A 338 -8.01 -2.99 32.42
N ALA A 339 -6.86 -3.23 33.07
CA ALA A 339 -6.70 -3.08 34.51
C ALA A 339 -6.73 -1.61 34.97
N VAL A 340 -6.53 -0.65 34.05
CA VAL A 340 -6.45 0.78 34.36
C VAL A 340 -7.82 1.48 34.28
N ALA A 341 -8.78 0.98 33.49
CA ALA A 341 -9.93 1.80 33.07
C ALA A 341 -11.32 1.35 33.56
N VAL A 342 -11.51 0.15 34.10
CA VAL A 342 -12.81 -0.25 34.66
C VAL A 342 -12.68 -0.38 36.17
N PRO A 343 -13.12 0.62 36.96
CA PRO A 343 -13.39 0.39 38.37
C PRO A 343 -14.41 -0.75 38.42
N GLU A 344 -13.97 -1.95 38.77
CA GLU A 344 -14.91 -3.02 39.07
C GLU A 344 -15.92 -2.42 40.05
N PRO A 345 -17.24 -2.47 39.79
CA PRO A 345 -18.22 -1.94 40.71
C PRO A 345 -17.91 -2.60 42.04
N SER A 346 -17.36 -1.80 42.96
CA SER A 346 -16.64 -2.34 44.11
C SER A 346 -17.47 -3.47 44.68
N SER A 347 -16.90 -4.65 44.87
CA SER A 347 -17.68 -5.83 45.27
C SER A 347 -18.49 -5.53 46.55
N VAL A 348 -18.06 -4.51 47.31
CA VAL A 348 -18.77 -3.82 48.41
C VAL A 348 -20.13 -3.22 48.01
N LEU A 349 -20.26 -2.53 46.87
CA LEU A 349 -21.53 -1.99 46.37
C LEU A 349 -22.50 -3.11 45.99
N LEU A 350 -22.02 -4.16 45.31
CA LEU A 350 -22.81 -5.35 44.98
C LEU A 350 -23.24 -6.12 46.24
N LEU A 351 -22.34 -6.29 47.22
CA LEU A 351 -22.66 -6.86 48.53
C LEU A 351 -23.64 -5.99 49.32
N GLY A 352 -23.54 -4.66 49.21
CA GLY A 352 -24.45 -3.71 49.84
C GLY A 352 -25.86 -3.80 49.26
N LEU A 353 -26.00 -3.85 47.93
CA LEU A 353 -27.29 -4.02 47.25
C LEU A 353 -27.90 -5.39 47.51
N ALA A 354 -27.09 -6.46 47.49
CA ALA A 354 -27.53 -7.80 47.87
C ALA A 354 -28.01 -7.84 49.33
N GLY A 355 -27.28 -7.20 50.26
CA GLY A 355 -27.67 -7.09 51.67
C GLY A 355 -28.99 -6.36 51.87
N LEU A 356 -29.23 -5.27 51.14
CA LEU A 356 -30.50 -4.54 51.17
C LEU A 356 -31.67 -5.37 50.60
N ALA A 357 -31.44 -6.14 49.53
CA ALA A 357 -32.44 -7.05 48.98
C ALA A 357 -32.79 -8.17 49.98
N PHE A 358 -31.80 -8.76 50.65
CA PHE A 358 -32.03 -9.75 51.71
C PHE A 358 -32.77 -9.16 52.92
N ALA A 359 -32.46 -7.91 53.30
CA ALA A 359 -33.16 -7.23 54.39
C ALA A 359 -34.62 -6.90 54.06
N ALA A 360 -34.92 -6.60 52.78
CA ALA A 360 -36.28 -6.34 52.31
C ALA A 360 -37.12 -7.62 52.24
N ILE A 361 -36.54 -8.74 51.79
CA ILE A 361 -37.23 -10.04 51.74
C ILE A 361 -37.55 -10.57 53.13
N ARG A 362 -36.69 -10.34 54.13
CA ARG A 362 -36.92 -10.78 55.51
C ARG A 362 -38.06 -10.04 56.23
N LYS A 363 -38.55 -8.91 55.69
CA LYS A 363 -39.64 -8.11 56.26
C LYS A 363 -41.03 -8.40 55.65
N ARG A 364 -41.13 -9.32 54.69
CA ARG A 364 -42.39 -9.94 54.27
C ARG A 364 -42.55 -11.28 54.97
#